data_AF-A0A7S0AK35-F1
#
_entry.id   AF-A0A7S0AK35-F1
#
_cell.length_a   1.000
_cell.length_b   1.000
_cell.length_c   1.000
_cell.angle_alpha   90.00
_cell.angle_beta   90.00
_cell.angle_gamma   90.00
#
_symmetry.space_group_name_H-M   'P 1'
#
loop_
_entity.id
_entity.type
_entity.pdbx_description
1 polymer ?
#
loop_
_entity_poly.entity_id
_entity_poly.type
_entity_poly.pdbx_seq_one_letter_code
_entity_poly.pdbx_strand_id
1 'polypeptide(L)'
;LARDADNTAIELEVQLLLVQVHLDQGHADRSRTIISQGCKEANEAVLIATRLGEKGPRGVALYWKAQALMLDERYLEAQRTAGEAEALFRNIQSEQGQGACLHLVGALHGIFGQADKALETLERALAFAQAAKDSNLEYEVSTSICNIQSRAMGSQQMIGTGGAQQQQQQQ
;
A
#
# COMPACT_ATOMS: atom_id res chain seq x y z
N LEU A 1 -12.08 10.92 31.84
CA LEU A 1 -11.18 9.80 31.46
C LEU A 1 -11.87 8.84 30.48
N ALA A 2 -12.83 7.98 30.89
CA ALA A 2 -13.50 7.05 29.95
C ALA A 2 -14.25 7.79 28.82
N ARG A 3 -15.06 8.80 29.17
CA ARG A 3 -15.79 9.64 28.19
C ARG A 3 -14.88 10.41 27.22
N ASP A 4 -13.66 10.73 27.64
CA ASP A 4 -12.70 11.47 26.80
C ASP A 4 -12.00 10.52 25.81
N ALA A 5 -11.74 9.28 26.24
CA ALA A 5 -11.22 8.22 25.38
C ALA A 5 -12.24 7.83 24.31
N ASP A 6 -13.51 7.64 24.69
CA ASP A 6 -14.61 7.33 23.76
C ASP A 6 -14.78 8.43 22.70
N ASN A 7 -14.75 9.71 23.11
CA ASN A 7 -14.80 10.82 22.17
C ASN A 7 -13.60 10.84 21.21
N THR A 8 -12.41 10.52 21.71
CA THR A 8 -11.19 10.47 20.88
C THR A 8 -11.22 9.30 19.89
N ALA A 9 -11.83 8.17 20.27
CA ALA A 9 -12.02 7.02 19.38
C ALA A 9 -13.02 7.35 18.25
N ILE A 10 -14.14 8.01 18.57
CA ILE A 10 -15.11 8.48 17.57
C ILE A 10 -14.45 9.50 16.62
N GLU A 11 -13.65 10.43 17.14
CA GLU A 11 -12.90 11.39 16.33
C GLU A 11 -11.97 10.69 15.34
N LEU A 12 -11.29 9.62 15.78
CA LEU A 12 -10.44 8.82 14.92
C LEU A 12 -11.23 8.09 13.84
N GLU A 13 -12.35 7.46 14.18
CA GLU A 13 -13.19 6.74 13.21
C GLU A 13 -13.68 7.67 12.10
N VAL A 14 -14.15 8.87 12.46
CA VAL A 14 -14.56 9.90 11.50
C VAL A 14 -13.38 10.27 10.60
N GLN A 15 -12.19 10.46 11.18
CA GLN A 15 -11.02 10.83 10.38
C GLN A 15 -10.56 9.72 9.44
N LEU A 16 -10.61 8.46 9.86
CA LEU A 16 -10.30 7.32 8.99
C LEU A 16 -11.29 7.22 7.82
N LEU A 17 -12.58 7.48 8.06
CA LEU A 17 -13.59 7.54 7.00
C LEU A 17 -13.30 8.65 5.99
N LEU A 18 -12.92 9.84 6.47
CA LEU A 18 -12.56 10.97 5.61
C LEU A 18 -11.33 10.65 4.75
N VAL A 19 -10.33 9.96 5.30
CA VAL A 19 -9.17 9.51 4.51
C VAL A 19 -9.63 8.60 3.39
N GLN A 20 -10.43 7.56 3.68
CA GLN A 20 -10.93 6.62 2.67
C GLN A 20 -11.67 7.32 1.53
N VAL A 21 -12.61 8.22 1.87
CA VAL A 21 -13.40 8.96 0.88
C VAL A 21 -12.50 9.79 -0.04
N HIS A 22 -11.52 10.51 0.52
CA HIS A 22 -10.61 11.31 -0.29
C HIS A 22 -9.65 10.44 -1.13
N LEU A 23 -9.26 9.27 -0.66
CA LEU A 23 -8.46 8.35 -1.46
C LEU A 23 -9.28 7.79 -2.62
N ASP A 24 -10.52 7.35 -2.39
CA ASP A 24 -11.42 6.87 -3.45
C ASP A 24 -11.65 7.94 -4.53
N GLN A 25 -11.91 9.18 -4.10
CA GLN A 25 -12.05 10.32 -5.01
C GLN A 25 -10.72 10.66 -5.71
N GLY A 26 -9.61 10.59 -5.00
CA GLY A 26 -8.27 10.83 -5.54
C GLY A 26 -7.86 9.79 -6.58
N HIS A 27 -8.28 8.53 -6.42
CA HIS A 27 -8.09 7.48 -7.41
C HIS A 27 -8.92 7.73 -8.68
N ALA A 28 -10.14 8.24 -8.54
CA ALA A 28 -11.03 8.54 -9.67
C ALA A 28 -10.60 9.80 -10.45
N ASP A 29 -10.34 10.91 -9.76
CA ASP A 29 -10.14 12.23 -10.39
C ASP A 29 -8.66 12.58 -10.59
N ARG A 30 -7.74 11.92 -9.88
CA ARG A 30 -6.31 12.30 -9.75
C ARG A 30 -6.11 13.79 -9.45
N SER A 31 -7.04 14.40 -8.74
CA SER A 31 -6.95 15.81 -8.36
C SER A 31 -5.92 15.99 -7.26
N ARG A 32 -4.87 16.77 -7.55
CA ARG A 32 -3.81 17.11 -6.57
C ARG A 32 -4.38 17.68 -5.27
N THR A 33 -5.47 18.45 -5.36
CA THR A 33 -6.12 19.04 -4.18
C THR A 33 -6.73 17.97 -3.28
N ILE A 34 -7.43 16.99 -3.86
CA ILE A 34 -8.06 15.89 -3.13
C ILE A 34 -7.01 14.99 -2.48
N ILE A 35 -5.93 14.67 -3.21
CA ILE A 35 -4.81 13.88 -2.71
C ILE A 35 -4.11 14.58 -1.53
N SER A 36 -3.87 15.89 -1.67
CA SER A 36 -3.30 16.71 -0.58
C SER A 36 -4.20 16.73 0.66
N GLN A 37 -5.52 16.79 0.48
CA GLN A 37 -6.46 16.73 1.58
C GLN A 37 -6.44 15.36 2.27
N GLY A 38 -6.48 14.25 1.52
CA GLY A 38 -6.34 12.91 2.07
C GLY A 38 -5.06 12.72 2.88
N CYS A 39 -3.94 13.30 2.43
CA CYS A 39 -2.69 13.32 3.19
C CYS A 39 -2.79 14.09 4.52
N LYS A 40 -3.53 15.20 4.56
CA LYS A 40 -3.74 15.96 5.80
C LYS A 40 -4.57 15.16 6.78
N GLU A 41 -5.72 14.63 6.36
CA GLU A 41 -6.58 13.82 7.23
C GLU A 41 -5.84 12.58 7.74
N ALA A 42 -5.01 11.96 6.91
CA ALA A 42 -4.22 10.81 7.34
C ALA A 42 -3.16 11.18 8.41
N ASN A 43 -2.59 12.38 8.36
CA ASN A 43 -1.71 12.86 9.43
C ASN A 43 -2.49 13.15 10.72
N GLU A 44 -3.68 13.73 10.63
CA GLU A 44 -4.54 13.96 11.78
C GLU A 44 -4.98 12.64 12.44
N ALA A 45 -5.39 11.65 11.65
CA ALA A 45 -5.72 10.31 12.14
C ALA A 45 -4.55 9.69 12.92
N VAL A 46 -3.31 9.82 12.43
CA VAL A 46 -2.11 9.33 13.13
C VAL A 46 -1.89 10.05 14.47
N LEU A 47 -2.13 11.37 14.52
CA LEU A 47 -2.02 12.15 15.77
C LEU A 47 -3.06 11.70 16.80
N ILE A 48 -4.32 11.54 16.38
CA ILE A 48 -5.41 11.10 17.25
C ILE A 48 -5.15 9.66 17.73
N ALA A 49 -4.78 8.75 16.84
CA ALA A 49 -4.45 7.37 17.20
C ALA A 49 -3.24 7.28 18.15
N THR A 50 -2.28 8.20 18.03
CA THR A 50 -1.15 8.30 18.98
C THR A 50 -1.61 8.74 20.36
N ARG A 51 -2.59 9.66 20.45
CA ARG A 51 -3.19 10.10 21.72
C ARG A 51 -3.96 8.99 22.43
N LEU A 52 -4.59 8.08 21.68
CA LEU A 52 -5.26 6.89 22.24
C LEU A 52 -4.27 5.91 22.86
N GLY A 53 -3.01 5.88 22.41
CA GLY A 53 -1.96 5.01 22.96
C GLY A 53 -2.07 3.54 22.57
N GLU A 54 -3.05 3.18 21.74
CA GLU A 54 -3.27 1.82 21.28
C GLU A 54 -2.53 1.51 19.97
N LYS A 55 -1.92 0.32 19.89
CA LYS A 55 -1.14 -0.08 18.72
C LYS A 55 -2.00 -0.34 17.48
N GLY A 56 -3.19 -0.91 17.65
CA GLY A 56 -4.10 -1.25 16.54
C GLY A 56 -4.57 -0.03 15.75
N PRO A 57 -5.27 0.93 16.38
CA PRO A 57 -5.72 2.15 15.70
C PRO A 57 -4.56 2.94 15.10
N ARG A 58 -3.40 2.98 15.77
CA ARG A 58 -2.20 3.63 15.23
C ARG A 58 -1.66 2.91 13.99
N GLY A 59 -1.67 1.58 13.97
CA GLY A 59 -1.31 0.78 12.79
C GLY A 59 -2.24 1.07 11.61
N VAL A 60 -3.54 1.13 11.85
CA VAL A 60 -4.55 1.47 10.83
C VAL A 60 -4.32 2.87 10.27
N ALA A 61 -4.14 3.87 11.12
CA ALA A 61 -3.89 5.25 10.68
C ALA A 61 -2.58 5.38 9.86
N LEU A 62 -1.51 4.69 10.27
CA LEU A 62 -0.25 4.66 9.51
C LEU A 62 -0.40 3.95 8.16
N TYR A 63 -1.17 2.86 8.10
CA TYR A 63 -1.47 2.18 6.84
C TYR A 63 -2.19 3.12 5.86
N TRP A 64 -3.25 3.80 6.30
CA TRP A 64 -3.97 4.76 5.45
C TRP A 64 -3.10 5.95 5.03
N LYS A 65 -2.22 6.43 5.91
CA LYS A 65 -1.21 7.44 5.56
C LYS A 65 -0.24 6.93 4.48
N ALA A 66 0.21 5.68 4.57
CA ALA A 66 1.06 5.09 3.54
C ALA A 66 0.35 5.05 2.19
N GLN A 67 -0.94 4.72 2.15
CA GLN A 67 -1.76 4.77 0.93
C GLN A 67 -1.90 6.20 0.38
N ALA A 68 -2.15 7.19 1.23
CA ALA A 68 -2.21 8.58 0.81
C ALA A 68 -0.88 9.05 0.19
N LEU A 69 0.25 8.67 0.80
CA LEU A 69 1.58 8.97 0.29
C LEU A 69 1.89 8.24 -1.02
N MET A 70 1.35 7.03 -1.23
CA MET A 70 1.46 6.33 -2.52
C MET A 70 0.76 7.12 -3.64
N LEU A 71 -0.43 7.63 -3.36
CA LEU A 71 -1.22 8.40 -4.30
C LEU A 71 -0.61 9.78 -4.58
N ASP A 72 0.04 10.38 -3.59
CA ASP A 72 0.83 11.61 -3.70
C ASP A 72 2.25 11.39 -4.27
N GLU A 73 2.56 10.17 -4.72
CA GLU A 73 3.84 9.77 -5.33
C GLU A 73 5.07 9.93 -4.41
N ARG A 74 4.85 10.04 -3.09
CA ARG A 74 5.90 10.14 -2.06
C ARG A 74 6.35 8.76 -1.60
N TYR A 75 6.84 7.99 -2.56
CA TYR A 75 7.08 6.55 -2.43
C TYR A 75 8.03 6.16 -1.28
N LEU A 76 9.11 6.91 -1.06
CA LEU A 76 10.05 6.61 0.03
C LEU A 76 9.44 6.83 1.41
N GLU A 77 8.57 7.83 1.55
CA GLU A 77 7.83 8.07 2.80
C GLU A 77 6.73 7.03 3.00
N ALA A 78 6.03 6.66 1.92
CA ALA A 78 5.05 5.58 1.95
C ALA A 78 5.69 4.27 2.42
N GLN A 79 6.87 3.92 1.88
CA GLN A 79 7.58 2.69 2.26
C GLN A 79 7.94 2.66 3.76
N ARG A 80 8.47 3.77 4.29
CA ARG A 80 8.78 3.89 5.73
C ARG A 80 7.53 3.79 6.58
N THR A 81 6.48 4.51 6.19
CA THR A 81 5.20 4.54 6.94
C THR A 81 4.53 3.16 6.94
N ALA A 82 4.55 2.44 5.81
CA ALA A 82 4.04 1.07 5.73
C ALA A 82 4.86 0.09 6.61
N GLY A 83 6.18 0.27 6.69
CA GLY A 83 7.03 -0.51 7.60
C GLY A 83 6.72 -0.26 9.09
N GLU A 84 6.44 0.99 9.47
CA GLU A 84 6.00 1.32 10.84
C GLU A 84 4.64 0.68 11.16
N ALA A 85 3.69 0.72 10.22
CA ALA A 85 2.39 0.07 10.36
C ALA A 85 2.52 -1.46 10.49
N GLU A 86 3.33 -2.10 9.64
CA GLU A 86 3.59 -3.55 9.71
C GLU A 86 4.13 -3.96 11.07
N ALA A 87 5.09 -3.21 11.63
CA ALA A 87 5.65 -3.51 12.94
C ALA A 87 4.59 -3.46 14.06
N LEU A 88 3.62 -2.54 13.97
CA LEU A 88 2.50 -2.48 14.90
C LEU A 88 1.54 -3.64 14.71
N PHE A 89 1.18 -3.99 13.47
CA PHE A 89 0.32 -5.13 13.17
C PHE A 89 0.93 -6.45 13.59
N ARG A 90 2.24 -6.63 13.39
CA ARG A 90 2.98 -7.79 13.91
C ARG A 90 2.92 -7.88 15.43
N ASN A 91 3.07 -6.76 16.13
CA ASN A 91 3.01 -6.73 17.60
C ASN A 91 1.64 -7.14 18.17
N ILE A 92 0.56 -6.87 17.43
CA ILE A 92 -0.80 -7.27 17.82
C ILE A 92 -1.27 -8.53 17.09
N GLN A 93 -0.37 -9.19 16.35
CA GLN A 93 -0.64 -10.41 15.58
C GLN A 93 -1.80 -10.27 14.58
N SER A 94 -1.99 -9.08 14.01
CA SER A 94 -2.95 -8.86 12.93
C SER A 94 -2.36 -9.35 11.61
N GLU A 95 -2.83 -10.50 11.14
CA GLU A 95 -2.44 -11.06 9.85
C GLU A 95 -2.92 -10.17 8.69
N GLN A 96 -4.17 -9.71 8.75
CA GLN A 96 -4.74 -8.80 7.76
C GLN A 96 -3.92 -7.52 7.62
N GLY A 97 -3.56 -6.87 8.74
CA GLY A 97 -2.77 -5.64 8.73
C GLY A 97 -1.34 -5.84 8.21
N GLN A 98 -0.71 -6.98 8.54
CA GLN A 98 0.60 -7.35 7.99
C GLN A 98 0.53 -7.57 6.47
N GLY A 99 -0.48 -8.32 6.00
CA GLY A 99 -0.70 -8.55 4.57
C GLY A 99 -0.92 -7.26 3.79
N ALA A 100 -1.78 -6.37 4.30
CA ALA A 100 -2.05 -5.08 3.67
C ALA A 100 -0.80 -4.18 3.58
N CYS A 101 0.04 -4.15 4.61
CA CYS A 101 1.30 -3.39 4.58
C CYS A 101 2.31 -3.99 3.58
N LEU A 102 2.43 -5.33 3.55
CA LEU A 102 3.31 -6.01 2.60
C LEU A 102 2.85 -5.81 1.16
N HIS A 103 1.53 -5.77 0.91
CA HIS A 103 0.98 -5.44 -0.40
C HIS A 103 1.46 -4.06 -0.89
N LEU A 104 1.39 -3.03 -0.05
CA LEU A 104 1.90 -1.69 -0.40
C LEU A 104 3.41 -1.70 -0.67
N VAL A 105 4.20 -2.39 0.14
CA VAL A 105 5.65 -2.49 -0.05
C VAL A 105 5.99 -3.26 -1.34
N GLY A 106 5.24 -4.31 -1.65
CA GLY A 106 5.37 -5.07 -2.90
C GLY A 106 5.05 -4.20 -4.12
N ALA A 107 3.96 -3.44 -4.07
CA ALA A 107 3.61 -2.48 -5.12
C ALA A 107 4.72 -1.43 -5.33
N LEU A 108 5.31 -0.91 -4.25
CA LEU A 108 6.44 0.02 -4.28
C LEU A 108 7.68 -0.58 -4.95
N HIS A 109 8.05 -1.82 -4.63
CA HIS A 109 9.13 -2.51 -5.33
C HIS A 109 8.84 -2.60 -6.84
N GLY A 110 7.59 -2.87 -7.23
CA GLY A 110 7.17 -2.86 -8.63
C GLY A 110 7.35 -1.50 -9.30
N ILE A 111 6.98 -0.40 -8.62
CA ILE A 111 7.19 0.98 -9.10
C ILE A 111 8.69 1.27 -9.28
N PHE A 112 9.54 0.77 -8.39
CA PHE A 112 10.99 0.92 -8.48
C PHE A 112 11.65 -0.05 -9.48
N GLY A 113 10.88 -0.82 -10.24
CA GLY A 113 11.40 -1.78 -11.23
C GLY A 113 12.04 -3.03 -10.62
N GLN A 114 11.87 -3.26 -9.32
CA GLN A 114 12.44 -4.40 -8.59
C GLN A 114 11.47 -5.58 -8.63
N ALA A 115 11.22 -6.11 -9.83
CA ALA A 115 10.19 -7.12 -10.07
C ALA A 115 10.32 -8.35 -9.15
N ASP A 116 11.51 -8.91 -9.01
CA ASP A 116 11.74 -10.11 -8.17
C ASP A 116 11.38 -9.86 -6.70
N LYS A 117 11.85 -8.73 -6.14
CA LYS A 117 11.54 -8.33 -4.75
C LYS A 117 10.07 -7.96 -4.57
N ALA A 118 9.42 -7.49 -5.63
CA ALA A 118 8.01 -7.18 -5.57
C ALA A 118 7.18 -8.47 -5.48
N LEU A 119 7.50 -9.46 -6.33
CA LEU A 119 6.83 -10.76 -6.31
C LEU A 119 7.05 -11.49 -4.99
N GLU A 120 8.28 -11.57 -4.49
CA GLU A 120 8.56 -12.20 -3.18
C GLU A 120 7.75 -11.55 -2.04
N THR A 121 7.70 -10.21 -2.00
CA THR A 121 6.93 -9.50 -0.98
C THR A 121 5.42 -9.70 -1.16
N LEU A 122 4.91 -9.71 -2.39
CA LEU A 122 3.49 -9.92 -2.68
C LEU A 122 3.04 -11.35 -2.39
N GLU A 123 3.89 -12.35 -2.62
CA GLU A 123 3.61 -13.75 -2.24
C GLU A 123 3.46 -13.89 -0.72
N ARG A 124 4.30 -13.19 0.05
CA ARG A 124 4.14 -13.12 1.51
C ARG A 124 2.85 -12.39 1.90
N ALA A 125 2.49 -11.31 1.22
CA ALA A 125 1.22 -10.61 1.44
C ALA A 125 0.02 -11.53 1.17
N LEU A 126 0.09 -12.34 0.11
CA LEU A 126 -0.95 -13.31 -0.26
C LEU A 126 -1.14 -14.38 0.82
N ALA A 127 -0.04 -14.92 1.37
CA ALA A 127 -0.11 -15.89 2.47
C ALA A 127 -0.81 -15.31 3.71
N PHE A 128 -0.55 -14.04 4.05
CA PHE A 128 -1.25 -13.36 5.14
C PHE A 128 -2.73 -13.11 4.82
N ALA A 129 -3.07 -12.73 3.58
CA ALA A 129 -4.45 -12.54 3.16
C ALA A 129 -5.26 -13.85 3.29
N GLN A 130 -4.67 -14.97 2.90
CA GLN A 130 -5.27 -16.31 3.02
C GLN A 130 -5.43 -16.75 4.48
N ALA A 131 -4.42 -16.52 5.31
CA ALA A 131 -4.48 -16.81 6.75
C ALA A 131 -5.60 -16.01 7.44
N ALA A 132 -5.71 -14.72 7.10
CA ALA A 132 -6.77 -13.82 7.57
C ALA A 132 -8.15 -14.11 6.95
N LYS A 133 -8.23 -14.96 5.91
CA LYS A 133 -9.43 -15.19 5.08
C LYS A 133 -10.01 -13.90 4.48
N ASP A 134 -9.13 -12.97 4.12
CA ASP A 134 -9.50 -11.69 3.50
C ASP A 134 -9.49 -11.83 1.97
N SER A 135 -10.66 -12.13 1.41
CA SER A 135 -10.84 -12.29 -0.04
C SER A 135 -10.60 -11.01 -0.84
N ASN A 136 -10.79 -9.83 -0.24
CA ASN A 136 -10.55 -8.58 -0.95
C ASN A 136 -9.05 -8.34 -1.09
N LEU A 137 -8.30 -8.49 0.01
CA LEU A 137 -6.84 -8.37 -0.02
C LEU A 137 -6.21 -9.43 -0.93
N GLU A 138 -6.71 -10.66 -0.93
CA GLU A 138 -6.25 -11.72 -1.83
C GLU A 138 -6.41 -11.33 -3.31
N TYR A 139 -7.55 -10.73 -3.67
CA TYR A 139 -7.79 -10.24 -5.03
C TYR A 139 -6.84 -9.09 -5.41
N GLU A 140 -6.66 -8.10 -4.53
CA GLU A 140 -5.78 -6.95 -4.76
C GLU A 140 -4.31 -7.36 -4.93
N VAL A 141 -3.84 -8.26 -4.07
CA VAL A 141 -2.47 -8.81 -4.14
C VAL A 141 -2.28 -9.61 -5.42
N SER A 142 -3.23 -10.49 -5.76
CA SER A 142 -3.17 -11.30 -7.00
C SER A 142 -3.15 -10.42 -8.25
N THR A 143 -3.97 -9.36 -8.28
CA THR A 143 -3.96 -8.37 -9.37
C THR A 143 -2.59 -7.69 -9.49
N SER A 144 -1.98 -7.35 -8.35
CA SER A 144 -0.67 -6.70 -8.31
C SER A 144 0.44 -7.63 -8.84
N ILE A 145 0.41 -8.91 -8.46
CA ILE A 145 1.33 -9.94 -8.97
C ILE A 145 1.20 -10.06 -10.49
N CYS A 146 -0.04 -10.20 -11.01
CA CYS A 146 -0.30 -10.31 -12.44
C CYS A 146 0.23 -9.10 -13.22
N ASN A 147 0.03 -7.90 -12.69
CA ASN A 147 0.53 -6.66 -13.30
C ASN A 147 2.06 -6.62 -13.39
N ILE A 148 2.76 -7.11 -12.36
CA ILE A 148 4.23 -7.13 -12.34
C ILE A 148 4.77 -8.18 -13.31
N GLN A 149 4.20 -9.38 -13.31
CA GLN A 149 4.58 -10.46 -14.23
C GLN A 149 4.36 -10.05 -15.70
N SER A 150 3.23 -9.41 -16.00
CA SER A 150 2.91 -8.94 -17.35
C SER A 150 3.93 -7.91 -17.86
N ARG A 151 4.36 -6.98 -17.00
CA ARG A 151 5.41 -6.00 -17.33
C ARG A 151 6.77 -6.67 -17.54
N ALA A 152 7.12 -7.65 -16.70
CA ALA A 152 8.36 -8.41 -16.83
C ALA A 152 8.41 -9.21 -18.15
N MET A 153 7.33 -9.92 -18.50
CA MET A 153 7.25 -10.69 -19.75
C MET A 153 7.30 -9.79 -21.00
N GLY A 154 6.63 -8.63 -20.97
CA GLY A 154 6.70 -7.65 -22.06
C GLY A 154 8.12 -7.12 -22.29
N SER A 155 8.90 -6.92 -21.22
CA SER A 155 10.31 -6.51 -21.32
C SER A 155 11.22 -7.58 -21.92
N GLN A 156 10.94 -8.87 -21.66
CA GLN A 156 11.73 -9.99 -22.19
C GLN A 156 11.51 -10.19 -23.71
N GLN A 157 10.27 -9.99 -24.21
CA GLN A 157 9.98 -10.12 -25.65
C GLN A 157 10.65 -9.03 -26.50
N MET A 158 10.85 -7.82 -25.96
CA MET A 158 11.51 -6.71 -26.65
C MET A 158 13.04 -6.90 -26.78
N ILE A 159 13.68 -7.64 -25.88
CA ILE A 159 15.11 -7.96 -25.96
C ILE A 159 15.37 -9.04 -27.02
N GLY A 160 14.44 -9.97 -27.22
CA GLY A 160 14.56 -11.08 -28.18
C GLY A 160 14.43 -10.69 -29.66
N THR A 161 13.74 -9.59 -29.98
CA THR A 161 13.46 -9.19 -31.38
C THR A 161 14.51 -8.23 -31.97
N GLY A 162 15.31 -7.56 -31.14
CA GLY A 162 16.36 -6.63 -31.60
C GLY A 162 17.65 -7.28 -32.10
N GLY A 163 17.91 -8.55 -31.73
CA GLY A 163 19.14 -9.27 -32.11
C GLY A 163 19.09 -9.99 -33.46
N ALA A 164 17.91 -10.26 -34.00
CA ALA A 164 17.76 -11.11 -35.19
C ALA A 164 17.89 -10.36 -36.53
N GLN A 165 17.82 -9.02 -36.54
CA GLN A 165 17.81 -8.23 -37.79
C GLN A 165 19.20 -7.77 -38.28
N GLN A 166 20.28 -7.89 -37.48
CA GLN A 166 21.61 -7.41 -37.90
C GLN A 166 22.48 -8.43 -38.65
N GLN A 167 22.08 -9.71 -38.74
CA GLN A 167 22.89 -10.73 -39.43
C GLN A 167 22.52 -10.97 -40.91
N GLN A 168 21.48 -10.32 -41.45
CA GLN A 168 21.08 -10.50 -42.86
C GLN A 168 21.57 -9.39 -43.82
N GLN A 169 22.37 -8.42 -43.37
CA GLN A 169 22.94 -7.38 -44.25
C GLN A 169 24.43 -7.58 -44.59
N GLN A 170 25.01 -8.76 -44.32
CA GLN A 170 26.42 -9.06 -44.63
C GLN A 170 26.63 -10.26 -45.57
N GLN A 171 25.66 -10.61 -46.42
CA GLN A 171 25.86 -11.59 -47.49
C GLN A 171 25.43 -11.04 -48.84
#